data_AF-A0A2V8MFY6-F1
#
_entry.id   AF-A0A2V8MFY6-F1
#
_cell.length_a   1.000
_cell.length_b   1.000
_cell.length_c   1.000
_cell.angle_alpha   90.00
_cell.angle_beta   90.00
_cell.angle_gamma   90.00
#
_symmetry.space_group_name_H-M   'P 1'
#
loop_
_entity.id
_entity.type
_entity.pdbx_description
1 polymer ?
#
loop_
_entity_poly.entity_id
_entity_poly.type
_entity_poly.pdbx_seq_one_letter_code
_entity_poly.pdbx_strand_id
1 'polypeptide(L)'
;YYGNQDQLEYDFVVAPRADPESIKLAFQGVVDLEINPEGDLILHTASGDVIQHAPLIYQTKDAAKQAIRGHYTLQGPQQVGFRVGNYDRSRPLIIDPMLSYSTYLG
;
A
#
# COMPACT_ATOMS: atom_id res chain seq x y z
N TYR A 1 6.41 13.03 13.72
CA TYR A 1 7.27 11.91 13.27
C TYR A 1 8.01 12.44 12.04
N TYR A 2 9.33 12.60 12.10
CA TYR A 2 10.16 13.01 10.96
C TYR A 2 10.76 11.72 10.39
N GLY A 3 10.25 11.24 9.27
CA GLY A 3 10.79 10.06 8.59
C GLY A 3 11.97 10.48 7.72
N ASN A 4 13.16 9.97 8.03
CA ASN A 4 14.31 10.07 7.14
C ASN A 4 13.99 9.39 5.81
N GLN A 5 14.55 9.98 4.75
CA GLN A 5 14.25 9.80 3.34
C GLN A 5 14.78 8.49 2.74
N ASP A 6 14.66 7.35 3.44
CA ASP A 6 15.03 6.06 2.85
C ASP A 6 14.09 4.97 3.39
N GLN A 7 13.22 4.51 2.50
CA GLN A 7 12.43 3.29 2.60
C GLN A 7 11.60 3.15 3.89
N LEU A 8 10.39 3.71 3.88
CA LEU A 8 9.31 3.20 4.72
C LEU A 8 8.89 1.84 4.12
N GLU A 9 9.69 0.79 4.36
CA GLU A 9 9.27 -0.58 4.13
C GLU A 9 8.38 -1.01 5.31
N TYR A 10 7.15 -1.40 5.02
CA TYR A 10 6.20 -1.90 6.00
C TYR A 10 5.34 -2.99 5.40
N ASP A 11 5.05 -4.03 6.17
CA ASP A 11 4.04 -5.02 5.86
C ASP A 11 2.88 -4.93 6.85
N PHE A 12 1.66 -5.17 6.37
CA PHE A 12 0.52 -5.39 7.25
C PHE A 12 0.25 -6.87 7.38
N VAL A 13 0.31 -7.36 8.62
CA VAL A 13 -0.19 -8.68 8.99
C VAL A 13 -1.63 -8.55 9.48
N VAL A 14 -2.59 -8.86 8.61
CA VAL A 14 -4.00 -8.91 8.98
C VAL A 14 -4.28 -10.25 9.64
N ALA A 15 -4.61 -10.21 10.92
CA ALA A 15 -4.93 -11.42 11.69
C ALA A 15 -6.14 -12.16 11.09
N PRO A 16 -6.28 -13.48 11.32
CA PRO A 16 -7.46 -14.23 10.94
C PRO A 16 -8.75 -13.51 11.36
N ARG A 17 -9.73 -13.49 10.45
CA ARG A 17 -11.04 -12.85 10.59
C ARG A 17 -11.04 -11.32 10.73
N ALA A 18 -9.88 -10.67 10.91
CA ALA A 18 -9.79 -9.22 10.89
C ALA A 18 -10.18 -8.68 9.50
N ASP A 19 -10.54 -7.40 9.48
CA ASP A 19 -10.99 -6.72 8.27
C ASP A 19 -9.85 -5.90 7.65
N PRO A 20 -9.30 -6.29 6.49
CA PRO A 20 -8.24 -5.53 5.83
C PRO A 20 -8.71 -4.14 5.37
N GLU A 21 -10.01 -3.95 5.15
CA GLU A 21 -10.56 -2.65 4.70
C GLU A 21 -10.55 -1.58 5.81
N SER A 22 -10.30 -2.00 7.05
CA SER A 22 -10.09 -1.09 8.19
C SER A 22 -8.73 -0.40 8.17
N ILE A 23 -7.77 -0.87 7.37
CA ILE A 23 -6.45 -0.28 7.25
C ILE A 23 -6.55 1.04 6.48
N LYS A 24 -6.06 2.11 7.09
CA LYS A 24 -6.03 3.46 6.52
C LYS A 24 -4.64 4.07 6.68
N LEU A 25 -4.07 4.46 5.57
CA LEU A 25 -2.82 5.21 5.50
C LEU A 25 -3.15 6.68 5.32
N ALA A 26 -2.66 7.51 6.23
CA ALA A 26 -2.76 8.96 6.12
C ALA A 26 -1.37 9.51 5.83
N PHE A 27 -1.24 10.23 4.72
CA PHE A 27 0.00 10.89 4.34
C PHE A 27 -0.04 12.36 4.73
N GLN A 28 1.08 12.89 5.19
CA GLN A 28 1.23 14.31 5.53
C GLN A 28 2.23 14.94 4.57
N GLY A 29 2.02 16.22 4.22
CA GLY A 29 2.91 16.95 3.29
C GLY A 29 2.72 16.55 1.82
N VAL A 30 1.71 15.74 1.52
CA VAL A 30 1.27 15.40 0.17
C VAL A 30 0.28 16.45 -0.31
N VAL A 31 0.52 16.96 -1.51
CA VAL A 31 -0.34 17.92 -2.20
C VAL A 31 -1.53 17.21 -2.83
N ASP A 32 -1.30 16.04 -3.44
CA ASP A 32 -2.34 15.24 -4.08
C ASP A 32 -1.97 13.75 -4.14
N LEU A 33 -2.98 12.89 -4.29
CA LEU A 33 -2.84 11.43 -4.40
C LEU A 33 -3.49 10.91 -5.69
N GLU A 34 -2.75 10.11 -6.44
CA GLU A 34 -3.23 9.47 -7.66
C GLU A 34 -2.97 7.95 -7.61
N ILE A 35 -3.84 7.16 -8.24
CA ILE A 35 -3.54 5.76 -8.55
C ILE A 35 -3.45 5.65 -10.07
N ASN A 36 -2.27 5.29 -10.58
CA ASN A 36 -2.04 5.18 -12.03
C ASN A 36 -2.64 3.88 -12.62
N PRO A 37 -2.64 3.71 -13.96
CA PRO A 37 -3.19 2.50 -14.60
C PRO A 37 -2.49 1.19 -14.21
N GLU A 38 -1.22 1.25 -13.78
CA GLU A 38 -0.45 0.11 -13.28
C GLU A 38 -0.86 -0.32 -11.86
N GLY A 39 -1.65 0.53 -11.17
CA GLY A 39 -2.10 0.31 -9.79
C GLY A 39 -1.14 0.84 -8.73
N ASP A 40 -0.14 1.61 -9.15
CA ASP A 40 0.79 2.29 -8.26
C ASP A 40 0.12 3.55 -7.69
N LEU A 41 0.37 3.81 -6.40
CA LEU A 41 -0.03 5.03 -5.73
C LEU A 41 1.08 6.09 -5.92
N ILE A 42 0.72 7.22 -6.53
CA ILE A 42 1.57 8.38 -6.69
C ILE A 42 1.21 9.41 -5.61
N LEU A 43 2.21 9.82 -4.84
CA LEU A 43 2.11 10.86 -3.84
C LEU A 43 2.82 12.10 -4.37
N HIS A 44 2.04 13.10 -4.77
CA HIS A 44 2.57 14.37 -5.24
C HIS A 44 3.02 15.21 -4.05
N THR A 45 4.32 15.53 -3.97
CA THR A 45 4.86 16.39 -2.89
C THR A 45 5.50 17.64 -3.48
N ALA A 46 5.74 18.64 -2.63
CA ALA A 46 6.45 19.85 -3.06
C ALA A 46 7.89 19.59 -3.53
N SER A 47 8.48 18.44 -3.19
CA SER A 47 9.85 18.07 -3.53
C SER A 47 9.95 17.05 -4.66
N GLY A 48 8.82 16.69 -5.29
CA GLY A 48 8.72 15.67 -6.33
C GLY A 48 7.76 14.54 -5.96
N ASP A 49 7.58 13.61 -6.88
CA ASP A 49 6.65 12.50 -6.72
C ASP A 49 7.30 11.32 -5.99
N VAL A 50 6.53 10.69 -5.10
CA VAL A 50 6.87 9.40 -4.49
C VAL A 50 5.93 8.35 -5.04
N ILE A 51 6.45 7.22 -5.47
CA ILE A 51 5.65 6.14 -6.06
C ILE A 51 5.66 4.95 -5.11
N GLN A 52 4.49 4.52 -4.64
CA GLN A 52 4.32 3.20 -4.02
C GLN A 52 3.74 2.27 -5.06
N HIS A 53 4.47 1.22 -5.41
CA HIS A 53 3.98 0.22 -6.35
C HIS A 53 2.73 -0.49 -5.83
N ALA A 54 1.95 -1.03 -6.76
CA ALA A 54 0.78 -1.85 -6.46
C ALA A 54 1.11 -2.89 -5.36
N PRO A 55 0.24 -3.03 -4.34
CA PRO A 55 0.58 -3.79 -3.16
C PRO A 55 0.64 -5.29 -3.49
N LEU A 56 1.69 -5.96 -3.01
CA LEU A 56 1.75 -7.42 -3.04
C LEU A 56 0.91 -7.98 -1.89
N ILE A 57 -0.16 -8.70 -2.22
CA ILE A 57 -1.06 -9.29 -1.23
C ILE A 57 -1.02 -10.81 -1.34
N TYR A 58 -0.82 -11.51 -0.23
CA TYR A 58 -0.72 -12.97 -0.23
C TYR A 58 -1.10 -13.62 1.10
N GLN A 59 -1.38 -14.93 1.03
CA GLN A 59 -1.44 -15.83 2.19
C GLN A 59 -0.39 -16.92 2.05
N THR A 60 0.16 -17.38 3.16
CA THR A 60 1.03 -18.56 3.14
C THR A 60 0.19 -19.82 3.28
N LYS A 61 0.34 -20.76 2.35
CA LYS A 61 -0.26 -22.10 2.37
C LYS A 61 0.82 -23.14 2.08
N ASP A 62 0.98 -24.13 2.95
CA ASP A 62 1.95 -25.23 2.76
C ASP A 62 3.37 -24.71 2.42
N ALA A 63 3.81 -23.67 3.14
CA ALA A 63 5.07 -22.93 2.92
C ALA A 63 5.20 -22.16 1.59
N ALA A 64 4.16 -22.14 0.74
CA ALA A 64 4.12 -21.34 -0.49
C ALA A 64 3.30 -20.05 -0.31
N LYS A 65 3.73 -18.95 -0.95
CA LYS A 65 2.96 -17.71 -1.04
C LYS A 65 1.87 -17.84 -2.12
N GLN A 66 0.62 -17.79 -1.69
CA GLN A 66 -0.55 -17.71 -2.57
C GLN A 66 -0.94 -16.24 -2.77
N ALA A 67 -0.74 -15.72 -3.98
CA ALA A 67 -1.13 -14.35 -4.31
C ALA A 67 -2.66 -14.17 -4.23
N ILE A 68 -3.07 -13.05 -3.64
CA ILE A 68 -4.46 -12.60 -3.53
C ILE A 68 -4.56 -11.28 -4.31
N ARG A 69 -5.60 -11.15 -5.13
CA ARG A 69 -5.84 -9.90 -5.86
C ARG A 69 -6.18 -8.79 -4.89
N GLY A 70 -5.63 -7.61 -5.09
CA GLY A 70 -6.03 -6.39 -4.40
C GLY A 70 -5.38 -5.15 -5.00
N HIS A 71 -5.79 -3.98 -4.53
CA HIS A 71 -5.32 -2.68 -5.02
C HIS A 71 -5.50 -1.60 -3.95
N TYR A 72 -4.80 -0.48 -4.11
CA TYR A 72 -5.06 0.73 -3.34
C TYR A 72 -6.45 1.31 -3.66
N THR A 73 -7.01 2.04 -2.71
CA THR A 73 -8.22 2.85 -2.90
C THR A 73 -8.01 4.22 -2.29
N LEU A 74 -8.36 5.28 -3.02
CA LEU A 74 -8.40 6.63 -2.45
C LEU A 74 -9.65 6.74 -1.56
N GLN A 75 -9.44 7.03 -0.28
CA GLN A 75 -10.51 7.15 0.73
C GLN A 75 -10.73 8.60 1.20
N GLY A 76 -9.93 9.54 0.69
CA GLY A 76 -10.01 10.97 0.98
C GLY A 76 -8.80 11.70 0.41
N PRO A 77 -8.67 13.03 0.64
CA PRO A 77 -7.64 13.86 0.00
C PRO A 77 -6.20 13.42 0.27
N GLN A 78 -5.95 12.83 1.43
CA GLN A 78 -4.63 12.35 1.86
C GLN A 78 -4.73 10.97 2.53
N GLN A 79 -5.77 10.20 2.17
CA GLN A 79 -6.06 8.90 2.77
C GLN A 79 -6.17 7.80 1.74
N VAL A 80 -5.44 6.72 1.97
CA VAL A 80 -5.42 5.52 1.14
C VAL A 80 -5.80 4.31 1.98
N GLY A 81 -6.61 3.42 1.43
CA GLY A 81 -6.86 2.11 2.00
C GLY A 81 -6.64 1.02 0.97
N PHE A 82 -7.04 -0.21 1.32
CA PHE A 82 -6.86 -1.38 0.48
C PHE A 82 -8.21 -2.02 0.16
N ARG A 83 -8.38 -2.48 -1.08
CA ARG A 83 -9.44 -3.42 -1.44
C ARG A 83 -8.81 -4.77 -1.77
N VAL A 84 -9.26 -5.80 -1.08
CA VAL A 84 -8.76 -7.17 -1.22
C VAL A 84 -9.85 -8.06 -1.79
N GLY A 85 -9.51 -8.89 -2.77
CA GLY A 85 -10.40 -9.91 -3.34
C GLY A 85 -10.66 -11.06 -2.36
N ASN A 86 -11.26 -12.14 -2.84
CA ASN A 86 -11.55 -13.30 -1.98
C ASN A 86 -10.27 -13.98 -1.49
N TYR A 87 -10.22 -14.30 -0.20
CA TYR A 87 -9.16 -15.05 0.46
C TYR A 87 -9.73 -15.89 1.61
N ASP A 88 -8.91 -16.79 2.17
CA ASP A 88 -9.30 -17.61 3.32
C ASP A 88 -9.18 -16.80 4.62
N ARG A 89 -10.32 -16.34 5.16
CA ARG A 89 -10.36 -15.53 6.38
C ARG A 89 -9.94 -16.28 7.65
N SER A 90 -9.70 -17.59 7.61
CA SER A 90 -9.17 -18.35 8.75
C SER A 90 -7.65 -18.22 8.90
N ARG A 91 -6.97 -17.62 7.91
CA ARG A 91 -5.52 -17.48 7.89
C ARG A 91 -5.12 -16.00 7.87
N PRO A 92 -3.91 -15.66 8.33
CA PRO A 92 -3.38 -14.32 8.17
C PRO A 92 -3.30 -13.91 6.70
N LEU A 93 -3.45 -12.62 6.44
CA LEU A 93 -3.25 -12.00 5.13
C LEU A 93 -2.11 -10.98 5.25
N ILE A 94 -1.14 -11.05 4.34
CA ILE A 94 -0.03 -10.10 4.27
C ILE A 94 -0.31 -9.12 3.15
N ILE A 95 -0.14 -7.82 3.42
CA ILE A 95 -0.18 -6.73 2.43
C ILE A 95 1.17 -6.01 2.50
N ASP A 96 1.91 -6.00 1.40
CA ASP A 96 3.28 -5.51 1.32
C ASP A 96 3.41 -4.46 0.18
N PRO A 97 3.35 -3.15 0.52
CA PRO A 97 3.64 -2.05 -0.39
C PRO A 97 5.14 -1.93 -0.69
N MET A 98 5.52 -2.00 -1.97
CA MET A 98 6.89 -1.70 -2.39
C MET A 98 7.03 -0.21 -2.73
N LEU A 99 8.05 0.47 -2.19
CA LEU A 99 8.27 1.89 -2.39
C LEU A 99 9.38 2.16 -3.42
N SER A 100 9.15 3.10 -4.33
CA SER A 100 10.15 3.64 -5.26
C SER A 100 10.16 5.16 -5.21
N TYR A 101 11.33 5.76 -5.12
CA TYR A 101 11.48 7.22 -5.09
C TYR A 101 11.90 7.74 -6.46
N SER A 102 11.15 8.71 -6.99
CA SER A 102 11.44 9.34 -8.29
C SER A 102 11.67 10.84 -8.10
N THR A 103 12.91 11.25 -7.81
CA THR A 103 13.29 12.65 -7.98
C THR A 103 13.41 12.97 -9.46
N TYR A 104 12.36 13.56 -10.05
CA TYR A 104 12.53 14.37 -11.24
C TYR A 104 13.24 15.67 -10.83
N LEU A 105 14.57 15.62 -10.81
CA LEU A 105 15.35 16.84 -10.98
C LEU A 105 15.24 17.18 -12.47
N GLY A 106 14.73 18.38 -12.76
CA GLY A 106 14.43 18.85 -14.11
C GLY A 106 15.61 18.87 -15.07
#